data_AF-A0A929DU18-F1
#
_entry.id   AF-A0A929DU18-F1
#
_cell.length_a   1.000
_cell.length_b   1.000
_cell.length_c   1.000
_cell.angle_alpha   90.00
_cell.angle_beta   90.00
_cell.angle_gamma   90.00
#
_symmetry.space_group_name_H-M   'P 1'
#
loop_
_entity.id
_entity.type
_entity.pdbx_description
1 polymer ?
#
loop_
_entity_poly.entity_id
_entity_poly.type
_entity_poly.pdbx_seq_one_letter_code
_entity_poly.pdbx_strand_id
1 'polypeptide(L)' 'MNTFTTGQQLSARSICDHDCVFEGQVLKRTAKTVTINTRMKGVSRCKVHNDEQGNEFIFPYGRYSMAPIFRA' A
#
# COMPACT_ATOMS: atom_id res chain seq x y z
N MET A 1 6.35 -2.05 14.84
CA MET A 1 5.49 -3.05 14.18
C MET A 1 4.19 -2.36 13.81
N ASN A 2 4.17 -1.74 12.63
CA ASN A 2 2.95 -1.14 12.09
C ASN A 2 2.24 -2.18 11.23
N THR A 3 0.94 -2.33 11.45
CA THR A 3 0.07 -3.30 10.79
C THR A 3 -1.09 -2.57 10.14
N PHE A 4 -1.48 -2.99 8.94
CA PHE A 4 -2.61 -2.37 8.25
C PHE A 4 -3.92 -2.57 9.02
N THR A 5 -4.64 -1.47 9.23
CA THR A 5 -5.97 -1.47 9.84
C THR A 5 -7.06 -1.25 8.80
N THR A 6 -8.20 -1.91 8.97
CA THR A 6 -9.36 -1.73 8.09
C THR A 6 -9.92 -0.32 8.24
N GLY A 7 -10.12 0.38 7.12
CA GLY A 7 -10.53 1.79 7.09
C GLY A 7 -9.36 2.78 7.03
N GLN A 8 -8.11 2.33 7.19
CA GLN A 8 -6.93 3.19 7.12
C GLN A 8 -6.76 3.81 5.73
N GLN A 9 -6.50 5.11 5.71
CA GLN A 9 -6.06 5.80 4.50
C GLN A 9 -4.54 5.69 4.38
N LEU A 10 -4.10 5.36 3.18
CA LEU A 10 -2.70 5.17 2.82
C LEU A 10 -2.36 6.18 1.74
N SER A 11 -1.18 6.77 1.86
CA SER A 11 -0.63 7.65 0.83
C SER A 11 0.84 7.34 0.60
N ALA A 12 1.28 7.38 -0.66
CA ALA A 12 2.70 7.36 -1.01
C ALA A 12 2.97 8.39 -2.10
N ARG A 13 4.17 8.96 -2.11
CA ARG A 13 4.60 9.88 -3.15
C ARG A 13 5.38 9.13 -4.22
N SER A 14 5.25 9.57 -5.46
CA SER A 14 6.16 9.14 -6.51
C SER A 14 7.57 9.63 -6.20
N ILE A 15 8.56 8.81 -6.53
CA ILE A 15 9.97 9.20 -6.37
C ILE A 15 10.45 10.12 -7.50
N CYS A 16 9.79 10.07 -8.68
CA CYS A 16 10.12 10.93 -9.82
C CYS A 16 9.47 12.31 -9.75
N ASP A 17 8.32 12.41 -9.09
CA ASP A 17 7.51 13.61 -9.05
C ASP A 17 6.91 13.74 -7.65
N HIS A 18 7.36 14.76 -6.93
CA HIS A 18 6.97 14.98 -5.54
C HIS A 18 5.50 15.41 -5.41
N ASP A 19 4.93 16.03 -6.44
CA ASP A 19 3.53 16.45 -6.47
C ASP A 19 2.58 15.29 -6.81
N CYS A 20 3.11 14.19 -7.33
CA CYS A 20 2.34 12.98 -7.61
C CYS A 20 2.15 12.13 -6.34
N VAL A 21 0.99 12.27 -5.71
CA VAL A 21 0.58 11.50 -4.52
C VAL A 21 -0.39 10.39 -4.92
N PHE A 22 -0.02 9.15 -4.59
CA PHE A 22 -0.88 7.98 -4.69
C PHE A 22 -1.65 7.81 -3.40
N GLU A 23 -2.97 7.77 -3.49
CA GLU A 23 -3.86 7.58 -2.35
C GLU A 23 -4.64 6.27 -2.48
N GLY A 24 -4.88 5.63 -1.34
CA GLY A 24 -5.69 4.43 -1.25
C GLY A 24 -6.30 4.22 0.13
N GLN A 25 -7.33 3.38 0.18
CA GLN A 25 -8.01 3.02 1.42
C GLN A 25 -7.95 1.51 1.62
N VAL A 26 -7.63 1.08 2.84
CA VAL A 26 -7.71 -0.33 3.23
C VAL A 26 -9.17 -0.72 3.46
N LEU A 27 -9.69 -1.61 2.61
CA LEU A 27 -11.05 -2.13 2.75
C LEU A 27 -11.10 -3.36 3.67
N LYS A 28 -10.13 -4.27 3.50
CA LYS A 28 -10.09 -5.52 4.25
C LYS A 28 -8.66 -5.96 4.48
N ARG A 29 -8.34 -6.39 5.69
CA ARG A 29 -7.03 -6.97 6.02
C ARG A 29 -7.18 -8.45 6.37
N THR A 30 -6.26 -9.29 5.90
CA THR A 30 -6.08 -10.67 6.32
C THR A 30 -4.63 -10.89 6.73
N ALA A 31 -4.32 -12.02 7.38
CA ALA A 31 -2.97 -12.29 7.90
C ALA A 31 -1.83 -12.25 6.85
N LYS A 32 -2.13 -12.41 5.56
CA LYS A 32 -1.12 -12.44 4.49
C LYS A 32 -1.43 -11.50 3.32
N THR A 33 -2.63 -10.92 3.26
CA THR A 33 -3.07 -10.09 2.14
C THR A 33 -3.95 -8.96 2.62
N VAL A 34 -3.94 -7.84 1.89
CA VAL A 34 -4.79 -6.69 2.15
C VAL A 34 -5.51 -6.31 0.87
N THR A 35 -6.79 -5.99 0.98
CA THR A 35 -7.60 -5.45 -0.10
C THR A 35 -7.64 -3.95 0.07
N ILE A 36 -7.13 -3.25 -0.93
CA ILE A 36 -7.07 -1.80 -0.96
C ILE A 36 -7.85 -1.27 -2.16
N ASN A 37 -8.49 -0.13 -1.98
CA ASN A 37 -9.08 0.64 -3.06
C ASN A 37 -8.17 1.83 -3.36
N THR A 38 -7.65 1.92 -4.57
CA THR A 38 -6.83 3.06 -4.99
C THR A 38 -7.53 3.84 -6.08
N ARG A 39 -7.31 5.15 -6.13
CA ARG A 39 -7.98 5.99 -7.14
C ARG A 39 -7.64 5.58 -8.57
N MET A 40 -6.41 5.13 -8.82
CA MET A 40 -5.94 4.80 -10.17
C MET A 40 -6.26 3.37 -10.63
N LYS A 41 -6.33 2.39 -9.72
CA LYS A 41 -6.52 0.96 -10.07
C LYS A 41 -7.85 0.38 -9.55
N GLY A 42 -8.56 1.11 -8.71
CA GLY A 42 -9.76 0.63 -8.03
C GLY A 42 -9.44 -0.39 -6.93
N VAL A 43 -10.39 -1.30 -6.69
CA VAL A 43 -10.28 -2.34 -5.66
C VAL A 43 -9.34 -3.44 -6.13
N SER A 44 -8.25 -3.65 -5.40
CA SER A 44 -7.22 -4.65 -5.70
C SER A 44 -6.78 -5.38 -4.44
N ARG A 45 -6.39 -6.65 -4.60
CA ARG A 45 -5.81 -7.46 -3.53
C ARG A 45 -4.30 -7.49 -3.66
N CYS A 46 -3.61 -7.11 -2.59
CA CYS A 46 -2.15 -7.11 -2.52
C CYS A 46 -1.66 -8.05 -1.43
N LYS A 47 -0.46 -8.62 -1.63
CA LYS A 47 0.24 -9.39 -0.60
C LYS A 47 0.91 -8.43 0.38
N VAL A 48 0.84 -8.74 1.67
CA VAL A 48 1.55 -7.99 2.71
C VAL A 48 2.99 -8.45 2.78
N HIS A 49 3.91 -7.49 2.80
CA HIS A 49 5.35 -7.70 2.98
C HIS A 49 5.77 -7.06 4.30
N ASN A 50 6.85 -7.58 4.90
CA ASN A 50 7.39 -7.07 6.15
C ASN A 50 8.83 -6.59 5.90
N ASP A 51 9.15 -5.44 6.47
CA ASP A 51 10.51 -4.91 6.50
C ASP A 51 11.33 -5.56 7.64
N GLU A 52 12.64 -5.32 7.73
CA GLU A 52 13.51 -5.87 8.78
C GLU A 52 13.07 -5.43 10.19
N GLN A 53 12.40 -4.27 10.29
CA GLN A 53 11.81 -3.74 11.52
C GLN A 53 10.40 -4.29 11.82
N GLY A 54 9.90 -5.23 11.01
CA GLY A 54 8.57 -5.83 11.16
C GLY A 54 7.41 -4.88 10.79
N ASN A 55 7.66 -3.84 10.00
CA ASN A 55 6.62 -2.94 9.52
C ASN A 55 6.02 -3.47 8.22
N GLU A 56 4.70 -3.48 8.14
CA GLU A 56 3.98 -3.96 6.97
C GLU A 56 4.01 -2.95 5.83
N PHE A 57 4.23 -3.44 4.61
CA PHE A 57 4.14 -2.65 3.39
C PHE A 57 3.56 -3.45 2.24
N ILE A 58 3.03 -2.74 1.25
CA ILE A 58 2.41 -3.32 0.06
C ILE A 58 2.76 -2.57 -1.22
N PHE A 59 2.66 -3.31 -2.33
CA PHE A 59 2.79 -2.79 -3.68
C PHE A 59 1.39 -2.72 -4.36
N PRO A 60 0.68 -1.57 -4.27
CA PRO A 60 -0.66 -1.41 -4.83
C PRO A 60 -0.74 -1.66 -6.36
N TYR A 61 0.23 -1.12 -7.10
CA TYR A 61 0.21 -1.16 -8.57
C TYR A 61 1.00 -2.34 -9.16
N GLY A 62 1.59 -3.19 -8.31
CA GLY A 62 2.48 -4.27 -8.72
C GLY A 62 3.93 -3.97 -8.38
N ARG A 63 4.80 -4.95 -8.62
CA ARG A 63 6.22 -4.88 -8.26
C ARG A 63 7.06 -4.57 -9.50
N TYR A 64 7.51 -3.33 -9.58
CA TYR A 64 8.39 -2.83 -10.64
C TYR A 64 9.33 -1.76 -10.04
N SER A 65 10.38 -1.38 -10.77
CA SER A 65 11.31 -0.33 -10.34
C SER A 65 10.55 0.97 -10.05
N MET A 66 10.81 1.59 -8.90
CA MET A 66 10.18 2.85 -8.49
C MET A 66 8.66 2.75 -8.29
N ALA A 67 8.12 1.53 -8.14
CA ALA A 67 6.73 1.35 -7.77
C ALA A 67 6.44 2.02 -6.42
N PRO A 68 5.32 2.77 -6.29
CA PRO A 68 4.97 3.41 -5.03
C PRO A 68 4.61 2.32 -4.01
N ILE A 69 5.07 2.52 -2.79
CA ILE A 69 4.94 1.56 -1.70
C ILE A 69 4.06 2.18 -0.63
N PHE A 70 2.96 1.51 -0.28
CA PHE A 70 2.18 1.91 0.89
C PHE A 70 2.72 1.20 2.12
N ARG A 71 2.96 1.97 3.17
CA ARG A 71 3.40 1.50 4.48
C ARG A 71 2.26 1.65 5.48
N ALA A 72 2.16 0.72 6.42
CA ALA A 72 1.18 0.75 7.50
C ALA A 72 1.49 1.82 8.57
#